data_AF-A0A3C0R434-F1
#
_entry.id   AF-A0A3C0R434-F1
#
_cell.length_a   1.000
_cell.length_b   1.000
_cell.length_c   1.000
_cell.angle_alpha   90.00
_cell.angle_beta   90.00
_cell.angle_gamma   90.00
#
_symmetry.space_group_name_H-M   'P 1'
#
loop_
_entity.id
_entity.type
_entity.pdbx_description
1 polymer ?
#
loop_
_entity_poly.entity_id
_entity_poly.type
_entity_poly.pdbx_seq_one_letter_code
_entity_poly.pdbx_strand_id
1 'polypeptide(L)'
;MKIEKSQDRQETIAVVERNWRAEVETAQIYRELAGRETDEKRKAILLRMAEAEERHAQRWAKKLVDLGAPFPQLPDTIGRRLKRWLNRALGTDVAIRRMEAAEEKHEAEFRDQRDRALADEHDVKDFLRESALEEKAHARALQTMVPQLGPRTVLDTILKRERWHGRGGSWVADAIYGVNDGLGAVFGIVSGVAGATNNQQHYILISGLAGMIASSLSMGAGAYLAVKSEAEVYEAEIARE
;
A
#
# COMPACT_ATOMS: atom_id res chain seq x y z
N MET A 1 -36.05 15.02 15.99
CA MET A 1 -36.62 13.97 15.13
C MET A 1 -36.27 14.06 13.64
N LYS A 2 -36.55 15.15 12.88
CA LYS A 2 -36.11 15.23 11.45
C LYS A 2 -34.59 15.40 11.27
N ILE A 3 -33.92 16.09 12.20
CA ILE A 3 -32.48 16.39 12.13
C ILE A 3 -31.62 15.15 12.50
N GLU A 4 -32.03 14.38 13.52
CA GLU A 4 -31.40 13.08 13.86
C GLU A 4 -31.44 12.09 12.70
N LYS A 5 -32.61 11.91 12.05
CA LYS A 5 -32.72 11.00 10.89
C LYS A 5 -31.87 11.43 9.70
N SER A 6 -31.61 12.73 9.51
CA SER A 6 -30.72 13.19 8.43
C SER A 6 -29.24 12.97 8.74
N GLN A 7 -28.86 13.07 10.01
CA GLN A 7 -27.47 12.88 10.44
C GLN A 7 -27.08 11.39 10.42
N ASP A 8 -27.98 10.53 10.91
CA ASP A 8 -27.82 9.08 10.88
C ASP A 8 -27.68 8.55 9.43
N ARG A 9 -28.52 9.06 8.52
CA ARG A 9 -28.44 8.73 7.08
C ARG A 9 -27.11 9.17 6.44
N GLN A 10 -26.59 10.34 6.80
CA GLN A 10 -25.29 10.80 6.28
C GLN A 10 -24.14 9.93 6.80
N GLU A 11 -24.21 9.49 8.05
CA GLU A 11 -23.25 8.55 8.61
C GLU A 11 -23.31 7.19 7.89
N THR A 12 -24.51 6.66 7.65
CA THR A 12 -24.69 5.43 6.85
C THR A 12 -24.09 5.57 5.45
N ILE A 13 -24.37 6.68 4.74
CA ILE A 13 -23.81 6.93 3.41
C ILE A 13 -22.27 6.96 3.46
N ALA A 14 -21.68 7.64 4.45
CA ALA A 14 -20.22 7.72 4.59
C ALA A 14 -19.58 6.35 4.86
N VAL A 15 -20.20 5.52 5.69
CA VAL A 15 -19.74 4.16 5.96
C VAL A 15 -19.81 3.30 4.70
N VAL A 16 -20.93 3.37 3.96
CA VAL A 16 -21.11 2.62 2.71
C VAL A 16 -20.12 3.09 1.64
N GLU A 17 -19.89 4.40 1.50
CA GLU A 17 -18.93 4.94 0.53
C GLU A 17 -17.50 4.51 0.84
N ARG A 18 -17.14 4.45 2.13
CA ARG A 18 -15.84 3.95 2.56
C ARG A 18 -15.66 2.47 2.21
N ASN A 19 -16.66 1.64 2.50
CA ASN A 19 -16.60 0.21 2.17
C ASN A 19 -16.52 -0.01 0.66
N TRP A 20 -17.36 0.69 -0.11
CA TRP A 20 -17.29 0.70 -1.57
C TRP A 20 -15.87 1.01 -2.07
N ARG A 21 -15.25 2.07 -1.53
CA ARG A 21 -13.90 2.48 -1.93
C ARG A 21 -12.87 1.41 -1.62
N ALA A 22 -12.97 0.76 -0.46
CA ALA A 22 -12.09 -0.34 -0.07
C ALA A 22 -12.18 -1.48 -1.09
N GLU A 23 -13.39 -1.95 -1.43
CA GLU A 23 -13.56 -3.04 -2.40
C GLU A 23 -12.97 -2.71 -3.78
N VAL A 24 -13.20 -1.49 -4.28
CA VAL A 24 -12.68 -1.10 -5.59
C VAL A 24 -11.15 -0.99 -5.58
N GLU A 25 -10.56 -0.50 -4.49
CA GLU A 25 -9.10 -0.47 -4.34
C GLU A 25 -8.52 -1.88 -4.30
N THR A 26 -9.12 -2.79 -3.54
CA THR A 26 -8.71 -4.19 -3.43
C THR A 26 -8.80 -4.91 -4.78
N ALA A 27 -9.92 -4.74 -5.51
CA ALA A 27 -10.11 -5.28 -6.86
C ALA A 27 -9.02 -4.82 -7.84
N GLN A 28 -8.67 -3.52 -7.81
CA GLN A 28 -7.63 -2.97 -8.67
C GLN A 28 -6.27 -3.57 -8.35
N ILE A 29 -5.95 -3.78 -7.08
CA ILE A 29 -4.67 -4.39 -6.70
C ILE A 29 -4.62 -5.85 -7.17
N TYR A 30 -5.67 -6.65 -6.96
CA TYR A 30 -5.72 -8.02 -7.47
C TYR A 30 -5.57 -8.11 -8.99
N ARG A 31 -6.21 -7.21 -9.76
CA ARG A 31 -6.02 -7.10 -11.22
C ARG A 31 -4.57 -6.78 -11.60
N GLU A 32 -3.97 -5.82 -10.91
CA GLU A 32 -2.59 -5.41 -11.17
C GLU A 32 -1.59 -6.54 -10.85
N LEU A 33 -1.82 -7.29 -9.76
CA LEU A 33 -1.01 -8.46 -9.41
C LEU A 33 -1.19 -9.57 -10.44
N ALA A 34 -2.42 -9.88 -10.85
CA ALA A 34 -2.70 -10.87 -11.88
C ALA A 34 -2.02 -10.55 -13.21
N GLY A 35 -1.93 -9.28 -13.59
CA GLY A 35 -1.26 -8.84 -14.82
C GLY A 35 0.25 -9.06 -14.84
N ARG A 36 0.89 -9.28 -13.68
CA ARG A 36 2.34 -9.53 -13.55
C ARG A 36 2.66 -10.98 -13.17
N GLU A 37 1.66 -11.74 -12.77
CA GLU A 37 1.83 -13.12 -12.34
C GLU A 37 2.14 -14.01 -13.55
N THR A 38 3.20 -14.81 -13.43
CA THR A 38 3.67 -15.70 -14.48
C THR A 38 3.07 -17.10 -14.34
N ASP A 39 2.69 -17.50 -13.12
CA ASP A 39 1.98 -18.75 -12.88
C ASP A 39 0.48 -18.59 -13.21
N GLU A 40 0.04 -19.28 -14.27
CA GLU A 40 -1.36 -19.24 -14.72
C GLU A 40 -2.37 -19.67 -13.64
N LYS A 41 -2.00 -20.57 -12.72
CA LYS A 41 -2.90 -20.97 -11.61
C LYS A 41 -3.06 -19.82 -10.63
N ARG A 42 -1.96 -19.14 -10.28
CA ARG A 42 -2.00 -18.02 -9.33
C ARG A 42 -2.73 -16.82 -9.92
N LYS A 43 -2.44 -16.52 -11.17
CA LYS A 43 -3.12 -15.49 -11.95
C LYS A 43 -4.64 -15.72 -12.00
N ALA A 44 -5.07 -16.95 -12.25
CA ALA A 44 -6.50 -17.29 -12.27
C ALA A 44 -7.18 -17.06 -10.91
N ILE A 45 -6.50 -17.36 -9.80
CA ILE A 45 -7.03 -17.12 -8.45
C ILE A 45 -7.09 -15.60 -8.17
N LEU A 46 -6.04 -14.83 -8.50
CA LEU A 46 -6.04 -13.36 -8.36
C LEU A 46 -7.16 -12.71 -9.17
N LEU A 47 -7.42 -13.17 -10.39
CA LEU A 47 -8.53 -12.68 -11.20
C LEU A 47 -9.89 -13.00 -10.58
N ARG A 48 -10.08 -14.21 -10.03
CA ARG A 48 -11.32 -14.58 -9.34
C ARG A 48 -11.57 -13.73 -8.10
N MET A 49 -10.52 -13.44 -7.33
CA MET A 49 -10.64 -12.55 -6.17
C MET A 49 -10.98 -11.13 -6.63
N ALA A 50 -10.31 -10.60 -7.66
CA ALA A 50 -10.66 -9.30 -8.23
C ALA A 50 -12.13 -9.22 -8.66
N GLU A 51 -12.65 -10.25 -9.34
CA GLU A 51 -14.05 -10.31 -9.75
C GLU A 51 -15.02 -10.39 -8.56
N ALA A 52 -14.62 -11.01 -7.46
CA ALA A 52 -15.42 -11.05 -6.23
C ALA A 52 -15.52 -9.67 -5.58
N GLU A 53 -14.39 -8.99 -5.41
CA GLU A 53 -14.38 -7.61 -4.88
C GLU A 53 -15.12 -6.63 -5.80
N GLU A 54 -15.04 -6.79 -7.13
CA GLU A 54 -15.83 -6.00 -8.08
C GLU A 54 -17.34 -6.20 -7.88
N ARG A 55 -17.80 -7.42 -7.57
CA ARG A 55 -19.20 -7.69 -7.24
C ARG A 55 -19.61 -7.03 -5.92
N HIS A 56 -18.77 -7.08 -4.89
CA HIS A 56 -19.04 -6.43 -3.61
C HIS A 56 -19.13 -4.91 -3.78
N ALA A 57 -18.20 -4.32 -4.53
CA ALA A 57 -18.23 -2.91 -4.90
C ALA A 57 -19.54 -2.54 -5.62
N GLN A 58 -20.01 -3.35 -6.56
CA GLN A 58 -21.28 -3.09 -7.25
C GLN A 58 -22.49 -3.11 -6.30
N ARG A 59 -22.52 -4.04 -5.34
CA ARG A 59 -23.59 -4.08 -4.32
C ARG A 59 -23.55 -2.84 -3.43
N TRP A 60 -22.37 -2.41 -2.97
CA TRP A 60 -22.23 -1.17 -2.21
C TRP A 60 -22.63 0.08 -3.01
N ALA A 61 -22.24 0.15 -4.29
CA ALA A 61 -22.62 1.24 -5.17
C ALA A 61 -24.14 1.32 -5.38
N LYS A 62 -24.80 0.17 -5.54
CA LYS A 62 -26.27 0.09 -5.60
C LYS A 62 -26.90 0.61 -4.30
N LYS A 63 -26.37 0.20 -3.14
CA LYS A 63 -26.87 0.68 -1.83
C LYS A 63 -26.70 2.20 -1.68
N LEU A 64 -25.61 2.79 -2.16
CA LEU A 64 -25.45 4.25 -2.16
C LEU A 64 -26.54 4.95 -2.96
N VAL A 65 -26.86 4.41 -4.14
CA VAL A 65 -27.94 4.94 -4.98
C VAL A 65 -29.30 4.79 -4.30
N ASP A 66 -29.57 3.64 -3.67
CA ASP A 66 -30.81 3.39 -2.91
C ASP A 66 -30.94 4.35 -1.70
N LEU A 67 -29.81 4.68 -1.08
CA LEU A 67 -29.71 5.70 -0.02
C LEU A 67 -29.78 7.14 -0.55
N GLY A 68 -29.95 7.35 -1.85
CA GLY A 68 -30.12 8.66 -2.49
C GLY A 68 -28.80 9.43 -2.73
N ALA A 69 -27.65 8.77 -2.61
CA ALA A 69 -26.36 9.32 -2.98
C ALA A 69 -26.08 9.12 -4.48
N PRO A 70 -25.30 10.01 -5.12
CA PRO A 70 -24.87 9.81 -6.50
C PRO A 70 -23.98 8.57 -6.63
N PHE A 71 -23.90 8.00 -7.83
CA PHE A 71 -23.00 6.87 -8.08
C PHE A 71 -21.56 7.29 -7.73
N PRO A 72 -20.87 6.55 -6.85
CA PRO A 72 -19.56 6.96 -6.35
C PRO A 72 -18.52 6.86 -7.48
N GLN A 73 -17.66 7.88 -7.56
CA GLN A 73 -16.51 7.90 -8.47
C GLN A 73 -15.23 7.95 -7.64
N LEU A 74 -14.22 7.19 -8.03
CA LEU A 74 -12.92 7.26 -7.37
C LEU A 74 -12.25 8.59 -7.73
N PRO A 75 -11.96 9.47 -6.75
CA PRO A 75 -11.23 10.69 -7.03
C PRO A 75 -9.79 10.35 -7.44
N ASP A 76 -9.33 10.95 -8.54
CA ASP A 76 -8.06 10.61 -9.17
C ASP A 76 -6.90 11.43 -8.57
N THR A 77 -6.57 11.16 -7.30
CA THR A 77 -5.59 11.95 -6.54
C THR A 77 -4.13 11.57 -6.84
N ILE A 78 -3.22 12.56 -6.83
CA ILE A 78 -1.76 12.37 -7.01
C ILE A 78 -1.19 11.34 -6.01
N GLY A 79 -1.64 11.37 -4.75
CA GLY A 79 -1.25 10.38 -3.74
C GLY A 79 -1.61 8.94 -4.13
N ARG A 80 -2.70 8.72 -4.88
CA ARG A 80 -3.08 7.40 -5.41
C ARG A 80 -2.13 6.94 -6.50
N ARG A 81 -1.67 7.86 -7.36
CA ARG A 81 -0.65 7.56 -8.39
C ARG A 81 0.68 7.13 -7.75
N LEU A 82 1.09 7.83 -6.68
CA LEU A 82 2.27 7.47 -5.91
C LEU A 82 2.11 6.11 -5.19
N LYS A 83 0.96 5.86 -4.56
CA LYS A 83 0.63 4.55 -3.95
C LYS A 83 0.68 3.42 -5.00
N ARG A 84 0.08 3.61 -6.17
CA ARG A 84 0.13 2.64 -7.29
C ARG A 84 1.54 2.44 -7.83
N TRP A 85 2.38 3.47 -7.81
CA TRP A 85 3.79 3.33 -8.15
C TRP A 85 4.57 2.56 -7.06
N LEU A 86 4.30 2.84 -5.79
CA LEU A 86 4.94 2.14 -4.67
C LEU A 86 4.56 0.65 -4.64
N ASN A 87 3.26 0.34 -4.85
CA ASN A 87 2.76 -1.03 -4.99
C ASN A 87 3.30 -1.72 -6.26
N ARG A 88 3.76 -0.95 -7.25
CA ARG A 88 4.48 -1.48 -8.43
C ARG A 88 5.93 -1.81 -8.12
N ALA A 89 6.57 -1.03 -7.25
CA ALA A 89 7.96 -1.20 -6.87
C ALA A 89 8.16 -2.31 -5.82
N LEU A 90 7.19 -2.53 -4.93
CA LEU A 90 7.21 -3.59 -3.93
C LEU A 90 6.75 -4.92 -4.57
N GLY A 91 7.51 -5.99 -4.42
CA GLY A 91 7.21 -7.30 -5.01
C GLY A 91 5.85 -7.88 -4.58
N THR A 92 5.31 -8.80 -5.39
CA THR A 92 3.96 -9.42 -5.27
C THR A 92 3.66 -9.92 -3.86
N ASP A 93 4.62 -10.56 -3.19
CA ASP A 93 4.43 -11.14 -1.84
C ASP A 93 4.27 -10.08 -0.72
N VAL A 94 4.87 -8.89 -0.90
CA VAL A 94 4.75 -7.79 0.06
C VAL A 94 3.41 -7.07 -0.12
N ALA A 95 2.93 -6.97 -1.36
CA ALA A 95 1.62 -6.41 -1.67
C ALA A 95 0.50 -7.26 -1.05
N ILE A 96 0.55 -8.59 -1.21
CA ILE A 96 -0.44 -9.53 -0.65
C ILE A 96 -0.50 -9.44 0.88
N ARG A 97 0.64 -9.53 1.58
CA ARG A 97 0.68 -9.42 3.05
C ARG A 97 0.17 -8.09 3.57
N ARG A 98 0.38 -7.00 2.82
CA ARG A 98 -0.14 -5.69 3.18
C ARG A 98 -1.65 -5.59 3.00
N MET A 99 -2.21 -6.26 1.99
CA MET A 99 -3.66 -6.32 1.79
C MET A 99 -4.34 -7.11 2.92
N GLU A 100 -3.81 -8.28 3.28
CA GLU A 100 -4.30 -9.07 4.43
C GLU A 100 -4.30 -8.23 5.71
N ALA A 101 -3.20 -7.51 5.99
CA ALA A 101 -3.09 -6.65 7.16
C ALA A 101 -4.00 -5.40 7.09
N ALA A 102 -4.36 -4.93 5.89
CA ALA A 102 -5.28 -3.82 5.72
C ALA A 102 -6.72 -4.27 5.97
N GLU A 103 -7.14 -5.40 5.40
CA GLU A 103 -8.47 -5.99 5.59
C GLU A 103 -8.73 -6.30 7.08
N GLU A 104 -7.79 -6.97 7.76
CA GLU A 104 -7.91 -7.31 9.18
C GLU A 104 -8.00 -6.07 10.09
N LYS A 105 -7.22 -5.03 9.76
CA LYS A 105 -7.22 -3.78 10.53
C LYS A 105 -8.49 -2.96 10.31
N HIS A 106 -9.00 -2.90 9.08
CA HIS A 106 -10.23 -2.19 8.74
C HIS A 106 -11.46 -2.83 9.40
N GLU A 107 -11.51 -4.16 9.47
CA GLU A 107 -12.56 -4.90 10.17
C GLU A 107 -12.58 -4.66 11.69
N ALA A 108 -11.41 -4.49 12.31
CA ALA A 108 -11.31 -4.36 13.77
C ALA A 108 -11.58 -2.93 14.24
N GLU A 109 -11.06 -1.93 13.54
CA GLU A 109 -11.10 -0.53 13.97
C GLU A 109 -12.48 0.11 13.81
N PHE A 110 -13.32 -0.38 12.88
CA PHE A 110 -14.59 0.25 12.53
C PHE A 110 -15.82 -0.67 12.63
N ARG A 111 -15.68 -1.86 13.22
CA ARG A 111 -16.79 -2.82 13.38
C ARG A 111 -17.98 -2.19 14.09
N ASP A 112 -17.70 -1.57 15.23
CA ASP A 112 -18.73 -1.02 16.12
C ASP A 112 -19.45 0.19 15.49
N GLN A 113 -18.71 1.05 14.78
CA GLN A 113 -19.31 2.17 14.04
C GLN A 113 -20.18 1.67 12.88
N ARG A 114 -19.69 0.68 12.12
CA ARG A 114 -20.43 0.06 11.01
C ARG A 114 -21.71 -0.60 11.50
N ASP A 115 -21.63 -1.38 12.56
CA ASP A 115 -22.77 -2.13 13.11
C ASP A 115 -23.85 -1.19 13.66
N ARG A 116 -23.45 -0.03 14.20
CA ARG A 116 -24.37 1.04 14.60
C ARG A 116 -25.01 1.74 13.39
N ALA A 117 -24.20 2.20 12.43
CA ALA A 117 -24.69 2.93 11.26
C ALA A 117 -25.57 2.07 10.30
N LEU A 118 -25.47 0.74 10.41
CA LEU A 118 -26.23 -0.23 9.62
C LEU A 118 -27.19 -1.05 10.49
N ALA A 119 -27.51 -0.59 11.71
CA ALA A 119 -28.32 -1.35 12.65
C ALA A 119 -29.72 -1.70 12.09
N ASP A 120 -30.33 -0.77 11.34
CA ASP A 120 -31.68 -0.90 10.79
C ASP A 120 -31.72 -1.56 9.39
N GLU A 121 -30.56 -1.72 8.75
CA GLU A 121 -30.42 -2.23 7.37
C GLU A 121 -30.12 -3.73 7.37
N HIS A 122 -31.19 -4.54 7.42
CA HIS A 122 -31.10 -6.00 7.51
C HIS A 122 -30.47 -6.64 6.27
N ASP A 123 -30.76 -6.09 5.09
CA ASP A 123 -30.15 -6.50 3.81
C ASP A 123 -28.62 -6.31 3.81
N VAL A 124 -28.13 -5.24 4.42
CA VAL A 124 -26.70 -4.97 4.53
C VAL A 124 -26.03 -5.89 5.54
N LYS A 125 -26.69 -6.23 6.66
CA LYS A 125 -26.15 -7.19 7.63
C LYS A 125 -25.98 -8.59 7.04
N ASP A 126 -26.94 -9.04 6.23
CA ASP A 126 -26.85 -10.33 5.54
C ASP A 126 -25.74 -10.31 4.48
N PHE A 127 -25.62 -9.22 3.74
CA PHE A 127 -24.51 -9.02 2.81
C PHE A 127 -23.14 -9.00 3.51
N LEU A 128 -23.00 -8.30 4.63
CA LEU A 128 -21.75 -8.27 5.40
C LEU A 128 -21.35 -9.66 5.93
N ARG A 129 -22.33 -10.48 6.31
CA ARG A 129 -22.07 -11.88 6.70
C ARG A 129 -21.62 -12.73 5.52
N GLU A 130 -22.24 -12.56 4.36
CA GLU A 130 -21.85 -13.24 3.12
C GLU A 130 -20.43 -12.83 2.69
N SER A 131 -20.15 -11.53 2.63
CA SER A 131 -18.81 -10.99 2.30
C SER A 131 -17.75 -11.47 3.28
N ALA A 132 -18.00 -11.48 4.59
CA ALA A 132 -17.04 -11.96 5.58
C ALA A 132 -16.71 -13.47 5.42
N LEU A 133 -17.60 -14.27 4.83
CA LEU A 133 -17.32 -15.66 4.50
C LEU A 133 -16.45 -15.77 3.24
N GLU A 134 -16.71 -14.92 2.24
CA GLU A 134 -15.91 -14.83 1.01
C GLU A 134 -14.49 -14.31 1.29
N GLU A 135 -14.33 -13.26 2.12
CA GLU A 135 -13.04 -12.72 2.55
C GLU A 135 -12.17 -13.79 3.25
N LYS A 136 -12.78 -14.60 4.13
CA LYS A 136 -12.07 -15.74 4.75
C LYS A 136 -11.62 -16.78 3.74
N ALA A 137 -12.37 -16.97 2.66
CA ALA A 137 -11.96 -17.85 1.57
C ALA A 137 -10.81 -17.23 0.75
N HIS A 138 -10.82 -15.91 0.53
CA HIS A 138 -9.73 -15.16 -0.13
C HIS A 138 -8.43 -15.25 0.68
N ALA A 139 -8.48 -15.00 1.99
CA ALA A 139 -7.32 -15.12 2.87
C ALA A 139 -6.71 -16.53 2.84
N ARG A 140 -7.55 -17.58 2.83
CA ARG A 140 -7.08 -18.96 2.70
C ARG A 140 -6.46 -19.23 1.33
N ALA A 141 -7.04 -18.70 0.25
CA ALA A 141 -6.49 -18.85 -1.09
C ALA A 141 -5.11 -18.17 -1.18
N LEU A 142 -4.96 -16.95 -0.66
CA LEU A 142 -3.69 -16.23 -0.59
C LEU A 142 -2.62 -16.99 0.21
N GLN A 143 -2.98 -17.57 1.36
CA GLN A 143 -2.08 -18.42 2.14
C GLN A 143 -1.57 -19.66 1.38
N THR A 144 -2.33 -20.17 0.41
CA THR A 144 -1.88 -21.27 -0.45
C THR A 144 -1.00 -20.81 -1.62
N MET A 145 -1.06 -19.53 -1.97
CA MET A 145 -0.28 -18.93 -3.07
C MET A 145 1.08 -18.47 -2.60
N VAL A 146 1.15 -17.93 -1.38
CA VAL A 146 2.41 -17.60 -0.72
C VAL A 146 3.05 -18.91 -0.27
N PRO A 147 4.29 -19.23 -0.70
CA PRO A 147 4.98 -20.41 -0.18
C PRO A 147 4.98 -20.33 1.36
N GLN A 148 4.45 -21.36 2.02
CA GLN A 148 4.63 -21.56 3.46
C GLN A 148 6.13 -21.74 3.69
N LEU A 149 6.85 -20.62 3.86
CA LEU A 149 8.25 -20.64 4.19
C LEU A 149 8.33 -21.24 5.59
N GLY A 150 8.54 -22.56 5.67
CA GLY A 150 8.78 -23.23 6.94
C GLY A 150 9.92 -22.54 7.69
N PRO A 151 9.95 -22.59 9.03
CA PRO A 151 10.98 -21.92 9.83
C PRO A 151 12.38 -22.25 9.33
N ARG A 152 12.60 -23.49 8.86
CA ARG A 152 13.85 -23.94 8.25
C ARG A 152 14.16 -23.31 6.89
N THR A 153 13.19 -22.98 6.04
CA THR A 153 13.40 -22.29 4.75
C THR A 153 13.61 -20.79 4.91
N VAL A 154 12.94 -20.16 5.89
CA VAL A 154 13.26 -18.79 6.31
C VAL A 154 14.67 -18.77 6.88
N LEU A 155 14.99 -19.71 7.78
CA LEU A 155 16.31 -19.85 8.35
C LEU A 155 17.34 -20.21 7.29
N ASP A 156 17.05 -21.04 6.29
CA ASP A 156 18.00 -21.41 5.21
C ASP A 156 18.15 -20.29 4.17
N THR A 157 17.15 -19.44 3.98
CA THR A 157 17.26 -18.20 3.18
C THR A 157 18.05 -17.13 3.94
N ILE A 158 17.91 -17.07 5.27
CA ILE A 158 18.71 -16.22 6.16
C ILE A 158 20.14 -16.76 6.28
N LEU A 159 20.34 -18.08 6.41
CA LEU A 159 21.64 -18.75 6.58
C LEU A 159 22.40 -18.86 5.25
N LYS A 160 21.74 -19.08 4.11
CA LYS A 160 22.36 -18.90 2.78
C LYS A 160 22.81 -17.46 2.57
N ARG A 161 22.14 -16.49 3.21
CA ARG A 161 22.55 -15.09 3.22
C ARG A 161 23.68 -14.78 4.23
N GLU A 162 23.96 -15.67 5.18
CA GLU A 162 25.04 -15.51 6.16
C GLU A 162 26.38 -16.13 5.74
N ARG A 163 26.41 -17.00 4.72
CA ARG A 163 27.65 -17.70 4.31
C ARG A 163 28.59 -16.91 3.39
N TRP A 164 28.33 -15.61 3.21
CA TRP A 164 29.23 -14.68 2.53
C TRP A 164 29.54 -13.53 3.47
N HIS A 165 30.70 -13.58 4.13
CA HIS A 165 31.12 -12.52 5.04
C HIS A 165 31.48 -11.25 4.26
N GLY A 166 30.58 -10.27 4.36
CA GLY A 166 30.77 -8.87 3.97
C GLY A 166 29.48 -8.05 4.17
N ARG A 167 29.22 -7.57 5.39
CA ARG A 167 28.27 -6.47 5.67
C ARG A 167 26.77 -6.70 5.34
N GLY A 168 26.18 -7.84 5.73
CA GLY A 168 24.78 -8.20 5.43
C GLY A 168 23.65 -7.35 6.06
N GLY A 169 23.97 -6.40 6.94
CA GLY A 169 23.05 -5.38 7.48
C GLY A 169 23.09 -4.04 6.74
N SER A 170 23.96 -3.88 5.74
CA SER A 170 24.26 -2.58 5.13
C SER A 170 23.06 -1.95 4.44
N TRP A 171 22.38 -2.61 3.50
CA TRP A 171 21.37 -1.91 2.68
C TRP A 171 20.17 -1.33 3.45
N VAL A 172 19.70 -2.00 4.52
CA VAL A 172 18.61 -1.46 5.37
C VAL A 172 19.14 -0.31 6.21
N ALA A 173 20.32 -0.46 6.80
CA ALA A 173 20.97 0.59 7.56
C ALA A 173 21.28 1.79 6.66
N ASP A 174 21.86 1.59 5.48
CA ASP A 174 22.17 2.59 4.47
C ASP A 174 20.90 3.28 3.96
N ALA A 175 19.79 2.54 3.80
CA ALA A 175 18.50 3.14 3.49
C ALA A 175 17.95 3.97 4.66
N ILE A 176 18.05 3.50 5.91
CA ILE A 176 17.63 4.25 7.10
C ILE A 176 18.48 5.49 7.29
N TYR A 177 19.81 5.38 7.15
CA TYR A 177 20.75 6.49 7.22
C TYR A 177 20.52 7.47 6.07
N GLY A 178 20.22 6.98 4.86
CA GLY A 178 19.88 7.81 3.71
C GLY A 178 18.56 8.58 3.91
N VAL A 179 17.53 7.93 4.44
CA VAL A 179 16.27 8.61 4.79
C VAL A 179 16.50 9.63 5.91
N ASN A 180 17.28 9.28 6.94
CA ASN A 180 17.58 10.17 8.05
C ASN A 180 18.37 11.42 7.62
N ASP A 181 19.39 11.24 6.78
CA ASP A 181 20.19 12.34 6.23
C ASP A 181 19.37 13.20 5.26
N GLY A 182 18.54 12.57 4.41
CA GLY A 182 17.63 13.29 3.51
C GLY A 182 16.58 14.13 4.24
N LEU A 183 15.99 13.61 5.33
CA LEU A 183 15.06 14.36 6.17
C LEU A 183 15.75 15.52 6.90
N GLY A 184 16.96 15.32 7.42
CA GLY A 184 17.75 16.37 8.05
C GLY A 184 18.09 17.51 7.08
N ALA A 185 18.52 17.17 5.86
CA ALA A 185 18.86 18.14 4.82
C ALA A 185 17.65 18.99 4.41
N VAL A 186 16.51 18.34 4.14
CA VAL A 186 15.27 19.04 3.76
C VAL A 186 14.75 19.88 4.92
N PHE A 187 14.83 19.39 6.16
CA PHE A 187 14.47 20.16 7.35
C PHE A 187 15.31 21.42 7.51
N GLY A 188 16.62 21.33 7.29
CA GLY A 188 17.54 22.47 7.33
C GLY A 188 17.20 23.51 6.26
N ILE A 189 16.96 23.10 5.01
CA ILE A 189 16.57 23.97 3.90
C ILE A 189 15.24 24.67 4.21
N VAL A 190 14.21 23.90 4.59
CA VAL A 190 12.86 24.40 4.89
C VAL A 190 12.91 25.37 6.07
N SER A 191 13.65 25.06 7.13
CA SER A 191 13.80 25.93 8.31
C SER A 191 14.54 27.22 7.99
N GLY A 192 15.62 27.13 7.20
CA GLY A 192 16.38 28.31 6.77
C GLY A 192 15.57 29.23 5.87
N VAL A 193 14.84 28.65 4.90
CA VAL A 193 13.97 29.43 4.01
C VAL A 193 12.77 30.00 4.76
N ALA A 194 12.17 29.27 5.70
CA ALA A 194 11.10 29.78 6.55
C ALA A 194 11.56 31.00 7.37
N GLY A 195 12.76 30.93 7.96
CA GLY A 195 13.37 32.04 8.68
C GLY A 195 13.72 33.24 7.79
N ALA A 196 14.24 33.01 6.58
CA ALA A 196 14.65 34.06 5.66
C ALA A 196 13.48 34.75 4.94
N THR A 197 12.34 34.07 4.77
CA THR A 197 11.20 34.55 3.97
C THR A 197 10.01 35.00 4.82
N ASN A 198 10.21 35.19 6.13
CA ASN A 198 9.16 35.58 7.07
C ASN A 198 7.94 34.65 7.01
N ASN A 199 8.20 33.34 6.95
CA ASN A 199 7.22 32.26 6.91
C ASN A 199 6.26 32.26 5.70
N GLN A 200 6.69 32.79 4.55
CA GLN A 200 5.91 32.74 3.32
C GLN A 200 5.83 31.32 2.75
N GLN A 201 4.63 30.73 2.79
CA GLN A 201 4.41 29.31 2.50
C GLN A 201 4.86 28.88 1.11
N HIS A 202 4.72 29.72 0.08
CA HIS A 202 5.09 29.34 -1.28
C HIS A 202 6.60 29.11 -1.44
N TYR A 203 7.44 29.95 -0.82
CA TYR A 203 8.89 29.76 -0.86
C TYR A 203 9.35 28.53 -0.09
N ILE A 204 8.71 28.26 1.05
CA ILE A 204 8.99 27.09 1.89
C ILE A 204 8.64 25.79 1.14
N LEU A 205 7.49 25.76 0.45
CA LEU A 205 7.07 24.58 -0.30
C LEU A 205 7.97 24.31 -1.51
N ILE A 206 8.33 25.36 -2.27
CA ILE A 206 9.20 25.23 -3.43
C ILE A 206 10.60 24.78 -3.01
N SER A 207 11.16 25.36 -1.94
CA SER A 207 12.48 25.00 -1.45
C SER A 207 12.53 23.58 -0.87
N GLY A 208 11.49 23.17 -0.13
CA GLY A 208 11.36 21.80 0.37
C GLY A 208 11.28 20.78 -0.76
N LEU A 209 10.47 21.06 -1.80
CA LEU A 209 10.35 20.16 -2.96
C LEU A 209 11.64 20.07 -3.76
N ALA A 210 12.28 21.22 -4.03
CA ALA A 210 13.56 21.27 -4.72
C ALA A 210 14.65 20.52 -3.93
N GLY A 211 14.69 20.72 -2.61
CA GLY A 211 15.60 20.01 -1.70
C GLY A 211 15.40 18.50 -1.75
N MET A 212 14.15 18.02 -1.68
CA MET A 212 13.85 16.59 -1.77
C MET A 212 14.33 15.98 -3.10
N ILE A 213 14.06 16.65 -4.22
CA ILE A 213 14.49 16.16 -5.54
C ILE A 213 16.02 16.12 -5.61
N ALA A 214 16.69 17.20 -5.21
CA ALA A 214 18.15 17.31 -5.22
C ALA A 214 18.82 16.24 -4.34
N SER A 215 18.33 16.04 -3.11
CA SER A 215 18.83 15.01 -2.19
C SER A 215 18.63 13.61 -2.77
N SER A 216 17.46 13.31 -3.34
CA SER A 216 17.19 11.99 -3.94
C SER A 216 18.11 11.69 -5.12
N LEU A 217 18.36 12.68 -5.99
CA LEU A 217 19.23 12.51 -7.15
C LEU A 217 20.70 12.35 -6.74
N SER A 218 21.17 13.15 -5.78
CA SER A 218 22.54 13.06 -5.27
C SER A 218 22.81 11.69 -4.64
N MET A 219 21.90 11.24 -3.77
CA MET A 219 22.02 9.93 -3.11
C MET A 219 21.90 8.77 -4.09
N GLY A 220 20.95 8.84 -5.03
CA GLY A 220 20.78 7.82 -6.07
C GLY A 220 22.01 7.71 -6.98
N ALA A 221 22.58 8.84 -7.40
CA ALA A 221 23.80 8.86 -8.18
C ALA A 221 25.01 8.33 -7.40
N GLY A 222 25.14 8.70 -6.12
CA GLY A 222 26.20 8.19 -5.24
C GLY A 222 26.14 6.68 -5.05
N ALA A 223 24.95 6.14 -4.79
CA ALA A 223 24.75 4.69 -4.65
C ALA A 223 25.06 3.93 -5.95
N TYR A 224 24.65 4.48 -7.10
CA TYR A 224 24.96 3.88 -8.40
C TYR A 224 26.48 3.84 -8.68
N LEU A 225 27.17 4.96 -8.43
CA LEU A 225 28.62 5.03 -8.63
C LEU A 225 29.36 4.08 -7.68
N ALA A 226 28.92 3.96 -6.42
CA ALA A 226 29.53 3.04 -5.47
C ALA A 226 29.45 1.58 -5.95
N VAL A 227 28.26 1.13 -6.40
CA VAL A 227 28.07 -0.22 -6.93
C VAL A 227 28.90 -0.45 -8.20
N LYS A 228 28.96 0.55 -9.08
CA LYS A 228 29.76 0.48 -10.31
C LYS A 228 31.25 0.38 -10.00
N SER A 229 31.76 1.16 -9.06
CA SER A 229 33.16 1.11 -8.63
C SER A 229 33.50 -0.20 -7.93
N GLU A 230 32.61 -0.75 -7.12
CA GLU A 230 32.82 -2.07 -6.49
C GLU A 230 32.90 -3.19 -7.55
N ALA A 231 32.03 -3.14 -8.57
CA ALA A 231 32.08 -4.07 -9.69
C ALA A 231 33.38 -3.97 -10.50
N GLU A 232 33.83 -2.74 -10.78
CA GLU A 232 35.10 -2.50 -11.51
C GLU A 232 36.33 -2.98 -10.70
N VAL A 233 36.32 -2.82 -9.38
CA VAL A 233 37.39 -3.33 -8.50
C VAL A 233 37.39 -4.87 -8.49
N TYR A 234 36.23 -5.49 -8.40
CA TYR A 234 36.09 -6.94 -8.38
C TYR A 234 36.56 -7.58 -9.71
N GLU A 235 36.16 -6.99 -10.84
CA GLU A 235 36.64 -7.43 -12.16
C GLU A 235 38.16 -7.26 -12.31
N ALA A 236 38.72 -6.16 -11.78
CA ALA A 236 40.16 -5.92 -11.78
C ALA A 236 40.93 -6.92 -10.90
N GLU A 237 40.36 -7.38 -9.78
CA GLU A 237 40.95 -8.44 -8.95
C GLU A 237 40.95 -9.79 -9.68
N ILE A 238 39.83 -10.18 -10.30
CA ILE A 238 39.74 -11.43 -11.09
C ILE A 238 40.73 -11.43 -12.25
N ALA A 239 40.92 -10.30 -12.94
CA ALA A 239 41.86 -10.21 -14.05
C ALA A 239 43.34 -10.28 -13.61
N ARG A 240 43.62 -10.13 -12.32
CA ARG A 240 44.95 -10.12 -11.73
C ARG A 240 45.37 -11.49 -11.17
N GLU A 241 44.40 -12.36 -10.87
CA GLU A 241 44.59 -13.78 -10.50
C GLU A 241 44.69 -14.69 -11.73
#